data_AF-A0A357KZQ2-F1
#
_entry.id   AF-A0A357KZQ2-F1
#
_cell.length_a   1.000
_cell.length_b   1.000
_cell.length_c   1.000
_cell.angle_alpha   90.00
_cell.angle_beta   90.00
_cell.angle_gamma   90.00
#
_symmetry.space_group_name_H-M   'P 1'
#
loop_
_entity.id
_entity.type
_entity.pdbx_description
1 polymer ?
#
loop_
_entity_poly.entity_id
_entity_poly.type
_entity_poly.pdbx_seq_one_letter_code
_entity_poly.pdbx_strand_id
1 'polypeptide(L)' 'RDLFSWNAAAEPDQRDLAGLRASVLELLSFTPAHRDEILREAEAPPALVIDALIELVLAGEAEEHSGGRFALKA' A
#
# COMPACT_ATOMS: atom_id res chain seq x y z
N ARG A 1 -28.50 -19.30 6.03
CA ARG A 1 -27.21 -19.25 5.31
C ARG A 1 -26.97 -17.78 5.01
N ASP A 2 -26.11 -17.12 5.78
CA ASP A 2 -25.92 -15.68 5.66
C ASP A 2 -25.02 -15.39 4.45
N LEU A 3 -25.56 -14.67 3.46
CA LEU A 3 -24.89 -14.40 2.18
C LEU A 3 -24.07 -13.11 2.20
N PHE A 4 -24.11 -12.37 3.32
CA PHE A 4 -23.44 -11.09 3.52
C PHE A 4 -22.56 -11.07 4.77
N SER A 5 -21.95 -12.21 5.13
CA SER A 5 -20.83 -12.19 6.07
C SER A 5 -19.62 -11.61 5.35
N TRP A 6 -19.63 -10.29 5.15
CA TRP A 6 -18.47 -9.52 4.76
C TRP A 6 -17.39 -9.84 5.79
N ASN A 7 -16.39 -10.59 5.32
CA ASN A 7 -15.33 -11.19 6.10
C ASN A 7 -14.89 -10.23 7.23
N ALA A 8 -15.17 -10.60 8.49
CA ALA A 8 -14.65 -9.90 9.65
C ALA A 8 -13.16 -10.24 9.78
N ALA A 9 -12.36 -9.81 8.81
CA ALA A 9 -10.93 -9.70 9.03
C ALA A 9 -10.77 -8.74 10.21
N ALA A 10 -10.10 -9.19 11.27
CA ALA A 10 -9.82 -8.34 12.41
C ALA A 10 -9.17 -7.05 11.90
N GLU A 11 -9.66 -5.89 12.35
CA GLU A 11 -9.05 -4.62 12.01
C GLU A 11 -7.57 -4.68 12.44
N PRO A 12 -6.63 -4.41 11.53
CA PRO A 12 -5.21 -4.42 11.87
C PRO A 12 -4.91 -3.36 12.95
N ASP A 13 -3.98 -3.65 13.86
CA ASP A 13 -3.53 -2.68 14.87
C ASP A 13 -2.94 -1.46 14.12
N GLN A 14 -3.25 -0.25 14.60
CA GLN A 14 -2.71 1.00 14.03
C GLN A 14 -1.19 1.02 14.02
N ARG A 15 -0.53 0.38 15.00
CA ARG A 15 0.94 0.26 15.01
C ARG A 15 1.46 -0.62 13.86
N ASP A 16 0.73 -1.69 13.55
CA ASP A 16 1.08 -2.57 12.44
C ASP A 16 0.88 -1.86 11.10
N LEU A 17 -0.16 -1.03 10.98
CA LEU A 17 -0.39 -0.17 9.81
C LEU A 17 0.71 0.87 9.62
N ALA A 18 1.14 1.55 10.70
CA ALA A 18 2.22 2.52 10.64
C ALA A 18 3.56 1.87 10.23
N GLY A 19 3.84 0.67 10.76
CA GLY A 19 4.99 -0.14 10.36
C GLY A 19 4.93 -0.54 8.89
N LEU A 20 3.77 -1.02 8.43
CA LEU A 20 3.57 -1.39 7.02
C LEU A 20 3.78 -0.21 6.09
N ARG A 21 3.24 0.97 6.41
CA ARG A 21 3.42 2.18 5.61
C ARG A 21 4.90 2.55 5.45
N ALA A 22 5.68 2.45 6.53
CA ALA A 22 7.12 2.67 6.48
C ALA A 22 7.83 1.64 5.59
N SER A 23 7.49 0.35 5.72
CA SER A 23 8.05 -0.70 4.86
C SER A 23 7.68 -0.51 3.38
N VAL A 24 6.45 -0.08 3.06
CA VAL A 24 6.05 0.23 1.69
C VAL A 24 6.81 1.42 1.14
N LEU A 25 7.06 2.45 1.95
CA LEU A 25 7.88 3.60 1.55
C LEU A 25 9.31 3.19 1.18
N GLU A 26 9.91 2.24 1.93
CA GLU A 26 11.26 1.72 1.66
C GLU A 26 11.35 0.93 0.34
N LEU A 27 10.23 0.41 -0.19
CA LEU A 27 10.18 -0.25 -1.49
C LEU A 27 10.13 0.73 -2.67
N LEU A 28 9.80 2.01 -2.41
CA LEU A 28 9.69 3.01 -3.47
C LEU A 28 11.05 3.61 -3.81
N SER A 29 11.16 4.06 -5.06
CA SER A 29 12.31 4.83 -5.55
C SER A 29 11.81 6.00 -6.41
N PHE A 30 12.71 6.90 -6.81
CA PHE A 30 12.39 7.95 -7.79
C PHE A 30 12.13 7.40 -9.20
N THR A 31 12.36 6.10 -9.45
CA THR A 31 11.96 5.43 -10.69
C THR A 31 10.58 4.78 -10.50
N PRO A 32 9.56 5.11 -11.32
CA PRO A 32 8.23 4.54 -11.17
C PRO A 32 8.19 3.03 -11.35
N ALA A 33 7.74 2.32 -10.30
CA ALA A 33 7.52 0.87 -10.30
C ALA A 33 6.03 0.54 -10.44
N HIS A 34 5.69 -0.59 -11.08
CA HIS A 34 4.29 -1.00 -11.22
C HIS A 34 3.75 -1.50 -9.88
N ARG A 35 2.47 -1.21 -9.57
CA ARG A 35 1.82 -1.65 -8.32
C ARG A 35 2.01 -3.14 -8.06
N ASP A 36 1.84 -3.98 -9.07
CA ASP A 36 1.97 -5.44 -8.92
C ASP A 36 3.39 -5.89 -8.54
N GLU A 37 4.42 -5.10 -8.86
CA GLU A 37 5.80 -5.35 -8.40
C GLU A 37 5.91 -5.04 -6.91
N ILE A 38 5.43 -3.86 -6.49
CA ILE A 38 5.40 -3.46 -5.08
C ILE A 38 4.60 -4.46 -4.23
N LEU A 39 3.45 -4.92 -4.73
CA LEU A 39 2.61 -5.92 -4.05
C LEU A 39 3.31 -7.27 -3.86
N ARG A 40 4.21 -7.65 -4.76
CA ARG A 40 4.98 -8.91 -4.62
C ARG A 40 6.08 -8.79 -3.57
N GLU A 41 6.71 -7.62 -3.46
CA GLU A 41 7.82 -7.39 -2.52
C GLU A 41 7.36 -7.03 -1.11
N ALA A 42 6.16 -6.47 -0.94
CA ALA A 42 5.68 -5.96 0.34
C ALA A 42 5.36 -7.01 1.42
N GLU A 43 5.32 -8.30 1.06
CA GLU A 43 5.03 -9.42 1.97
C GLU A 43 3.80 -9.20 2.90
N ALA A 44 2.82 -8.42 2.43
CA ALA A 44 1.66 -8.00 3.21
C ALA A 44 0.35 -8.15 2.42
N PRO A 45 -0.83 -8.16 3.08
CA PRO A 45 -2.11 -8.25 2.39
C PRO A 45 -2.26 -7.14 1.32
N PRO A 46 -2.61 -7.47 0.06
CA PRO A 46 -2.62 -6.50 -1.03
C PRO A 46 -3.48 -5.25 -0.76
N ALA A 47 -4.61 -5.41 -0.08
CA ALA A 47 -5.47 -4.28 0.30
C ALA A 47 -4.72 -3.27 1.19
N LEU A 48 -3.99 -3.75 2.20
CA LEU A 48 -3.25 -2.88 3.12
C LEU A 48 -2.05 -2.20 2.46
N VAL A 49 -1.39 -2.87 1.51
CA VAL A 49 -0.32 -2.26 0.71
C VAL A 49 -0.86 -1.15 -0.18
N ILE A 50 -2.04 -1.36 -0.79
CA ILE A 50 -2.71 -0.34 -1.59
C ILE A 50 -3.12 0.85 -0.72
N ASP A 51 -3.69 0.60 0.45
CA ASP A 51 -4.05 1.66 1.40
C ASP A 51 -2.81 2.47 1.81
N ALA A 52 -1.69 1.79 2.15
CA ALA A 52 -0.43 2.45 2.45
C ALA A 52 0.11 3.29 1.28
N LEU A 53 0.06 2.79 0.04
CA LEU A 53 0.46 3.57 -1.15
C LEU A 53 -0.39 4.83 -1.33
N ILE A 54 -1.70 4.73 -1.13
CA ILE A 54 -2.62 5.88 -1.21
C ILE A 54 -2.29 6.88 -0.11
N GLU A 55 -2.06 6.44 1.13
CA GLU A 55 -1.67 7.31 2.24
C GLU A 55 -0.36 8.04 1.97
N LEU A 56 0.64 7.37 1.38
CA LEU A 56 1.91 7.99 0.99
C LEU A 56 1.70 9.08 -0.08
N VAL A 57 0.82 8.84 -1.06
CA VAL A 57 0.46 9.84 -2.08
C VAL A 57 -0.27 11.03 -1.45
N LEU A 58 -1.24 10.78 -0.57
CA LEU A 58 -1.98 11.83 0.13
C LEU A 58 -1.09 12.66 1.06
N ALA A 59 -0.09 12.05 1.69
CA ALA A 59 0.92 12.73 2.50
C ALA A 59 1.94 13.51 1.65
N GLY A 60 1.98 13.28 0.34
CA GLY A 60 2.97 13.89 -0.56
C GLY A 60 4.36 13.27 -0.44
N GLU A 61 4.48 12.03 0.02
CA GLU A 61 5.74 11.29 0.08
C GLU A 61 5.96 10.43 -1.18
N ALA A 62 4.88 10.08 -1.87
CA ALA A 62 4.88 9.35 -3.13
C ALA A 62 4.00 10.04 -4.19
N GLU A 63 4.14 9.61 -5.44
CA GLU A 63 3.28 9.99 -6.55
C GLU A 63 2.77 8.77 -7.32
N GLU A 64 1.50 8.82 -7.75
CA GLU A 64 0.92 7.85 -8.66
C GLU A 64 1.04 8.36 -10.10
N HIS A 65 1.53 7.49 -10.99
CA HIS A 65 1.64 7.73 -12.42
C HIS A 65 0.65 6.86 -13.21
N SER A 66 0.42 7.25 -14.46
CA SER A 66 -0.36 6.48 -15.42
C SER A 66 0.07 5.01 -15.49
N GLY A 67 -0.91 4.12 -15.62
CA GLY A 67 -0.66 2.68 -15.69
C GLY A 67 -0.42 2.03 -14.32
N GLY A 68 -0.87 2.65 -13.23
CA GLY A 68 -0.80 2.08 -11.88
C GLY A 68 0.63 1.95 -11.36
N ARG A 69 1.44 2.98 -11.61
CA ARG A 69 2.85 3.02 -11.18
C ARG A 69 3.03 4.01 -10.05
N PHE A 70 3.97 3.75 -9.16
CA PHE A 70 4.27 4.58 -8.00
C PHE A 70 5.76 4.90 -7.92
N ALA A 71 6.09 6.12 -7.51
CA ALA A 71 7.46 6.57 -7.25
C ALA A 71 7.51 7.44 -5.99
N LEU A 72 8.70 7.63 -5.45
CA LEU A 72 8.95 8.67 -4.44
C LEU A 72 8.73 10.06 -5.04
N LYS A 73 8.14 10.95 -4.25
CA LYS A 73 7.98 12.35 -4.67
C LYS A 73 9.32 13.07 -4.66
N ALA A 74 9.64 13.75 -5.77
CA ALA A 74 10.83 14.59 -5.94
C ALA A 74 10.74 15.94 -5.21
#